data_AF-A0A946BYP7-F1
#
_entry.id   AF-A0A946BYP7-F1
#
_cell.length_a   1.000
_cell.length_b   1.000
_cell.length_c   1.000
_cell.angle_alpha   90.00
_cell.angle_beta   90.00
_cell.angle_gamma   90.00
#
_symmetry.space_group_name_H-M   'P 1'
#
loop_
_entity.id
_entity.type
_entity.pdbx_description
1 polymer ?
#
loop_
_entity_poly.entity_id
_entity_poly.type
_entity_poly.pdbx_seq_one_letter_code
_entity_poly.pdbx_strand_id
1 'polypeptide(L)'
;MRTLPLSPPVLGVLLAIALVASGLGLVWSTHEVRAGYARLQVLELERWQLQEEYTRLLLELNTWAAPHRISQIASDKLFMLPPALSLSRVIEQ
;
A
#
# COMPACT_ATOMS: atom_id res chain seq x y z
N MET A 1 50.90 -12.19 -23.41
CA MET A 1 49.93 -11.09 -23.20
C MET A 1 49.84 -10.30 -24.50
N ARG A 2 48.88 -10.64 -25.36
CA ARG A 2 48.78 -10.11 -26.74
C ARG A 2 47.81 -8.93 -26.68
N THR A 3 48.33 -7.72 -26.52
CA THR A 3 47.53 -6.50 -26.60
C THR A 3 47.02 -6.38 -28.03
N LEU A 4 45.71 -6.53 -28.23
CA LEU A 4 45.08 -6.23 -29.51
C LEU A 4 45.41 -4.76 -29.85
N PRO A 5 46.05 -4.46 -31.00
CA PRO A 5 46.30 -3.08 -31.39
C PRO A 5 44.97 -2.49 -31.88
N LEU A 6 44.12 -2.08 -30.94
CA LEU A 6 42.98 -1.22 -31.24
C LEU A 6 43.56 0.12 -31.68
N SER A 7 43.62 0.32 -33.00
CA SER A 7 44.06 1.60 -33.55
C SER A 7 43.23 2.74 -32.95
N PRO A 8 43.85 3.90 -32.65
CA PRO A 8 43.16 5.04 -32.03
C PRO A 8 41.81 5.41 -32.66
N PRO A 9 41.59 5.35 -34.00
CA PRO A 9 40.27 5.63 -34.58
C PRO A 9 39.20 4.60 -34.20
N VAL A 10 39.54 3.32 -34.08
CA VAL A 10 38.57 2.27 -33.68
C VAL A 10 38.09 2.50 -32.25
N LEU A 11 39.00 2.89 -31.36
CA LEU A 11 38.66 3.20 -29.97
C LEU A 11 37.72 4.41 -29.89
N GLY A 12 37.96 5.45 -30.71
CA GLY A 12 37.09 6.63 -30.78
C GLY A 12 35.66 6.29 -31.22
N VAL A 13 35.51 5.45 -32.25
CA VAL A 13 34.19 4.99 -32.72
C VAL A 13 33.46 4.19 -31.65
N LEU A 14 34.16 3.28 -30.96
CA LEU A 14 33.56 2.50 -29.87
C LEU A 14 33.08 3.39 -28.71
N LEU A 15 33.87 4.39 -28.33
CA LEU A 15 33.49 5.35 -27.29
C LEU A 15 32.30 6.22 -27.72
N ALA A 16 32.25 6.65 -28.97
CA ALA A 16 31.11 7.41 -29.50
C ALA A 16 29.83 6.58 -29.47
N ILE A 17 29.89 5.31 -29.88
CA ILE A 17 28.76 4.37 -29.80
C ILE A 17 28.33 4.17 -28.35
N ALA A 18 29.28 3.93 -27.44
CA ALA A 18 29.01 3.76 -26.02
C ALA A 18 28.32 4.99 -25.40
N LEU A 19 28.76 6.20 -25.79
CA LEU A 19 28.17 7.46 -25.34
C LEU A 19 26.72 7.61 -25.81
N VAL A 20 26.46 7.34 -27.10
CA VAL A 20 25.10 7.39 -27.66
C VAL A 20 24.20 6.34 -27.01
N ALA A 21 24.70 5.11 -26.85
CA ALA A 21 23.96 4.04 -26.19
C ALA A 21 23.63 4.39 -24.73
N SER A 22 24.57 5.00 -24.00
CA SER A 22 24.35 5.49 -22.63
C SER A 22 23.25 6.56 -22.57
N GLY A 23 23.29 7.53 -23.48
CA GLY A 23 22.27 8.57 -23.58
C GLY A 23 20.88 8.01 -23.87
N LEU A 24 20.76 7.09 -24.83
CA LEU A 24 19.50 6.41 -25.14
C LEU A 24 19.01 5.56 -23.96
N GLY A 25 19.91 4.86 -23.27
CA GLY A 25 19.58 4.09 -22.08
C GLY A 25 19.00 4.95 -20.95
N LEU A 26 19.54 6.14 -20.73
CA LEU A 26 19.02 7.08 -19.73
C LEU A 26 17.60 7.56 -20.07
N VAL A 27 17.36 7.91 -21.34
CA VAL A 27 16.03 8.34 -21.81
C VAL A 27 15.02 7.21 -21.65
N TRP A 28 15.40 5.99 -22.04
CA TRP A 28 14.56 4.80 -21.90
C TRP A 28 14.21 4.52 -20.44
N SER A 29 15.22 4.50 -19.56
CA SER A 29 15.02 4.32 -18.12
C SER A 29 14.06 5.37 -17.55
N THR A 30 14.23 6.64 -17.93
CA THR A 30 13.36 7.72 -17.49
C THR A 30 11.91 7.53 -17.97
N HIS A 31 11.72 7.05 -19.20
CA HIS A 31 10.39 6.77 -19.74
C HIS A 31 9.69 5.65 -18.97
N GLU A 32 10.38 4.53 -18.77
CA GLU A 32 9.85 3.37 -18.01
C GLU A 32 9.48 3.76 -16.58
N VAL A 33 10.33 4.54 -15.91
CA VAL A 33 10.03 5.04 -14.56
C VAL A 33 8.75 5.88 -14.56
N ARG A 34 8.59 6.83 -15.50
CA ARG A 34 7.36 7.65 -15.58
C ARG A 34 6.11 6.81 -15.83
N ALA A 35 6.19 5.84 -16.74
CA ALA A 35 5.07 4.95 -17.03
C ALA A 35 4.71 4.08 -15.82
N GLY A 36 5.71 3.53 -15.13
CA GLY A 36 5.54 2.75 -13.90
C GLY A 36 4.88 3.57 -12.79
N TYR A 37 5.35 4.81 -12.56
CA TYR A 37 4.75 5.70 -11.57
C TYR A 37 3.31 6.10 -11.93
N ALA A 38 3.01 6.37 -13.20
CA ALA A 38 1.65 6.66 -13.62
C ALA A 38 0.70 5.49 -13.31
N ARG A 39 1.13 4.25 -13.57
CA ARG A 39 0.36 3.05 -13.24
C ARG A 39 0.19 2.87 -11.73
N LEU A 40 1.25 3.12 -10.95
CA LEU A 40 1.20 3.07 -9.50
C LEU A 40 0.19 4.04 -8.93
N GLN A 41 0.17 5.29 -9.42
CA GLN A 41 -0.78 6.32 -8.97
C GLN A 41 -2.24 5.91 -9.19
N VAL A 42 -2.55 5.25 -10.31
CA VAL A 42 -3.90 4.74 -10.58
C VAL A 42 -4.30 3.67 -9.55
N LEU A 43 -3.41 2.72 -9.28
CA LEU A 43 -3.67 1.65 -8.31
C LEU A 43 -3.78 2.19 -6.87
N GLU A 44 -2.98 3.20 -6.52
CA GLU A 44 -3.06 3.85 -5.21
C GLU A 44 -4.40 4.58 -5.03
N LEU A 45 -4.89 5.24 -6.07
CA LEU A 45 -6.20 5.91 -6.06
C LEU A 45 -7.33 4.89 -5.85
N GLU A 46 -7.30 3.78 -6.58
CA GLU A 46 -8.28 2.69 -6.43
C GLU A 46 -8.25 2.13 -4.99
N ARG A 47 -7.06 1.89 -4.45
CA ARG A 47 -6.90 1.45 -3.06
C ARG A 47 -7.49 2.46 -2.07
N TRP A 48 -7.27 3.76 -2.28
CA TRP A 48 -7.83 4.79 -1.39
C TRP A 48 -9.35 4.83 -1.43
N GLN A 49 -9.96 4.70 -2.62
CA GLN A 49 -11.41 4.63 -2.75
C GLN A 49 -11.99 3.43 -1.99
N LEU A 50 -11.40 2.25 -2.17
CA LEU A 50 -11.81 1.04 -1.44
C LEU A 50 -11.65 1.19 0.08
N GLN A 51 -10.57 1.85 0.54
CA GLN A 51 -10.34 2.08 1.96
C GLN A 51 -11.36 3.04 2.57
N GLU A 52 -11.78 4.06 1.82
CA GLU A 52 -12.84 4.98 2.24
C GLU A 52 -14.17 4.24 2.40
N GLU A 53 -14.55 3.45 1.40
CA GLU A 53 -15.77 2.63 1.45
C GLU A 53 -15.75 1.63 2.61
N TYR A 54 -14.62 0.95 2.81
CA TYR A 54 -14.45 0.02 3.93
C TYR A 54 -14.60 0.73 5.28
N THR A 55 -13.98 1.91 5.42
CA THR A 55 -14.08 2.70 6.66
C THR A 55 -15.51 3.15 6.91
N ARG A 56 -16.22 3.58 5.87
CA ARG A 56 -17.65 3.94 5.95
C ARG A 56 -18.49 2.74 6.37
N LEU A 57 -18.29 1.57 5.75
CA LEU A 57 -18.98 0.33 6.13
C LEU A 57 -18.70 -0.05 7.58
N LEU A 58 -17.46 0.13 8.04
CA LEU A 58 -17.08 -0.18 9.42
C LEU A 58 -17.77 0.76 10.41
N LEU A 59 -17.93 2.04 10.08
CA LEU A 59 -18.70 2.98 10.88
C LEU A 59 -20.18 2.59 10.91
N GLU A 60 -20.76 2.22 9.77
CA GLU A 60 -22.12 1.68 9.70
C GLU A 60 -22.24 0.44 10.61
N LEU A 61 -21.35 -0.55 10.51
CA LEU A 61 -21.41 -1.75 11.35
C LEU A 61 -21.26 -1.46 12.85
N ASN A 62 -20.34 -0.57 13.22
CA ASN A 62 -20.15 -0.18 14.62
C ASN A 62 -21.38 0.52 15.20
N THR A 63 -22.10 1.32 14.40
CA THR A 63 -23.39 1.90 14.85
C THR A 63 -24.46 0.83 15.07
N TRP A 64 -24.43 -0.27 14.32
CA TRP A 64 -25.37 -1.40 14.50
C TRP A 64 -24.97 -2.31 15.67
N ALA A 65 -23.68 -2.38 15.98
CA ALA A 65 -23.12 -3.05 17.15
C ALA A 65 -23.09 -2.17 18.41
N ALA A 66 -23.82 -1.04 18.40
CA ALA A 66 -23.89 -0.15 19.55
C ALA A 66 -24.24 -0.95 20.83
N PRO A 67 -23.48 -0.78 21.93
CA PRO A 67 -23.68 -1.54 23.17
C PRO A 67 -25.13 -1.54 23.63
N HIS A 68 -25.85 -0.43 23.42
CA HIS A 68 -27.27 -0.32 23.73
C HIS A 68 -28.14 -1.36 23.00
N ARG A 69 -27.88 -1.61 21.72
CA ARG A 69 -28.64 -2.58 20.92
C ARG A 69 -28.30 -4.02 21.33
N ILE A 70 -27.04 -4.28 21.66
CA ILE A 70 -26.59 -5.56 22.23
C ILE A 70 -27.27 -5.80 23.59
N SER A 71 -27.30 -4.79 24.47
CA SER A 71 -27.98 -4.85 25.76
C SER A 71 -29.49 -5.05 25.62
N GLN A 72 -30.14 -4.38 24.66
CA GLN A 72 -31.57 -4.62 24.37
C GLN A 72 -31.82 -6.06 23.92
N ILE A 73 -31.03 -6.59 22.98
CA ILE A 73 -31.19 -7.99 22.54
C ILE A 73 -30.91 -8.96 23.70
N ALA A 74 -29.90 -8.69 24.52
CA ALA A 74 -29.56 -9.51 25.68
C ALA A 74 -30.69 -9.54 26.72
N SER A 75 -31.30 -8.39 27.01
CA SER A 75 -32.43 -8.30 27.93
C SER A 75 -33.73 -8.84 27.33
N ASP A 76 -34.08 -8.43 26.11
CA ASP A 76 -35.41 -8.67 25.53
C ASP A 76 -35.55 -10.05 24.88
N LYS A 77 -34.47 -10.59 24.30
CA LYS A 77 -34.50 -11.89 23.60
C LYS A 77 -33.82 -13.01 24.37
N LEU A 78 -32.78 -12.68 25.14
CA LEU A 78 -31.99 -13.67 25.89
C LEU A 78 -32.28 -13.65 27.40
N PHE A 79 -33.13 -12.73 27.87
CA PHE A 79 -33.51 -12.57 29.28
C PHE A 79 -32.31 -12.45 30.24
N MET A 80 -31.19 -11.91 29.75
CA MET A 80 -29.99 -11.69 30.55
C MET A 80 -30.16 -10.45 31.43
N LEU A 81 -29.75 -10.56 32.69
CA LEU A 81 -29.67 -9.41 33.61
C LEU A 81 -28.23 -8.91 33.71
N PRO A 82 -28.02 -7.58 33.79
CA PRO A 82 -26.70 -7.03 34.05
C PRO A 82 -26.17 -7.52 35.41
N PRO A 83 -24.89 -7.88 35.52
CA PRO A 83 -24.31 -8.40 36.75
C PRO A 83 -24.32 -7.34 37.86
N ALA A 84 -24.56 -7.77 39.10
CA ALA A 84 -24.52 -6.89 40.26
C ALA A 84 -23.09 -6.37 40.50
N LEU A 85 -22.95 -5.06 40.73
CA LEU A 85 -21.65 -4.40 40.98
C LEU A 85 -20.92 -4.95 42.23
N SER A 86 -21.62 -5.68 43.10
CA SER A 86 -21.05 -6.37 44.26
C SER A 86 -20.17 -7.58 43.90
N LEU A 87 -20.20 -8.07 42.64
CA LEU A 87 -19.44 -9.23 42.18
C LEU A 87 -18.22 -8.88 41.30
N SER A 88 -18.02 -7.61 40.94
CA SER A 88 -16.86 -7.20 40.13
C SER A 88 -15.62 -7.01 41.02
N ARG A 89 -14.63 -7.89 40.89
CA ARG A 89 -13.29 -7.72 41.48
C ARG A 89 -12.34 -7.23 40.40
N VAL A 90 -11.88 -5.99 40.52
CA VAL A 90 -10.82 -5.43 39.66
C VAL A 90 -9.49 -6.05 40.10
N ILE A 91 -8.76 -6.64 39.17
CA ILE A 91 -7.41 -7.15 39.39
C ILE A 91 -6.46 -6.05 38.89
N GLU A 92 -5.83 -5.34 39.83
CA GLU A 92 -4.72 -4.42 39.53
C GLU A 92 -3.53 -5.25 39.02
N GLN A 93 -2.95 -4.85 37.88
CA GLN A 93 -1.73 -5.42 37.31
C GLN A 93 -0.52 -4.55 37.64
#